data_AF-A0A9D9AG74-F1
#
_entry.id   AF-A0A9D9AG74-F1
#
_cell.length_a   1.000
_cell.length_b   1.000
_cell.length_c   1.000
_cell.angle_alpha   90.00
_cell.angle_beta   90.00
_cell.angle_gamma   90.00
#
_symmetry.space_group_name_H-M   'P 1'
#
loop_
_entity.id
_entity.type
_entity.pdbx_description
1 polymer ?
#
loop_
_entity_poly.entity_id
_entity_poly.type
_entity_poly.pdbx_seq_one_letter_code
_entity_poly.pdbx_strand_id
1 'polypeptide(L)'
;MIAAQTKATASPHLSEAERAQYREKGWIVPRWELPADLIAEMRREYADLLARNSHVESDIILAPHQTNGGSMGIKGSEKWLEFATHPKIVETAQELIGDDIILWGTTLFGKPARKGKETPWHQDGEYYPIRPLETLTVWIPLEDVTPENGPMRFIPGSHKKHELYSHSWVEGGDKTINLVCDTEHYDEATAESLIIRAGQVSFHDVYMIHGSKPNRTDHPRPAFIIRLMPATCFYDHALGAETGKKHPAQGYGIRPLYLISGQDRANNNFTIGH
;
A
#
# COMPACT_ATOMS: atom_id res chain seq x y z
N MET A 1 10.24 28.67 1.99
CA MET A 1 10.49 28.71 0.53
C MET A 1 11.47 27.58 0.21
N ILE A 2 10.97 26.47 -0.31
CA ILE A 2 11.82 25.33 -0.71
C ILE A 2 12.12 25.52 -2.20
N ALA A 3 13.40 25.56 -2.53
CA ALA A 3 13.88 25.85 -3.87
C ALA A 3 13.47 24.72 -4.84
N ALA A 4 12.85 25.11 -5.95
CA ALA A 4 12.57 24.23 -7.08
C ALA A 4 13.90 23.78 -7.69
N GLN A 5 14.25 22.50 -7.51
CA GLN A 5 15.34 21.88 -8.27
C GLN A 5 14.86 21.56 -9.69
N THR A 6 15.67 21.99 -10.64
CA THR A 6 15.53 21.81 -12.09
C THR A 6 15.44 20.32 -12.46
N LYS A 7 14.39 19.94 -13.20
CA LYS A 7 14.21 18.60 -13.81
C LYS A 7 15.39 18.28 -14.73
N ALA A 8 16.37 17.52 -14.23
CA ALA A 8 17.24 16.75 -15.10
C ALA A 8 16.39 15.65 -15.74
N THR A 9 16.36 15.57 -17.06
CA THR A 9 15.72 14.48 -17.80
C THR A 9 16.52 13.19 -17.55
N ALA A 10 16.25 12.53 -16.42
CA ALA A 10 16.78 11.22 -16.11
C ALA A 10 16.25 10.22 -17.14
N SER A 11 17.11 9.33 -17.64
CA SER A 11 16.68 8.17 -18.42
C SER A 11 15.57 7.42 -17.67
N PRO A 12 14.57 6.83 -18.36
CA PRO A 12 13.45 6.17 -17.70
C PRO A 12 13.99 5.11 -16.74
N HIS A 13 13.53 5.20 -15.50
CA HIS A 13 13.92 4.35 -14.40
C HIS A 13 13.41 2.93 -14.58
N LEU A 14 12.23 2.79 -15.20
CA LEU A 14 11.72 1.50 -15.65
C LEU A 14 12.17 1.21 -17.09
N SER A 15 12.52 -0.04 -17.36
CA SER A 15 12.67 -0.56 -18.72
C SER A 15 11.31 -0.72 -19.40
N GLU A 16 11.30 -0.85 -20.72
CA GLU A 16 10.05 -1.13 -21.44
C GLU A 16 9.47 -2.49 -21.06
N ALA A 17 10.31 -3.47 -20.69
CA ALA A 17 9.85 -4.76 -20.17
C ALA A 17 9.13 -4.62 -18.83
N GLU A 18 9.65 -3.79 -17.91
CA GLU A 18 8.99 -3.49 -16.63
C GLU A 18 7.64 -2.80 -16.85
N ARG A 19 7.57 -1.79 -17.72
CA ARG A 19 6.29 -1.14 -18.06
C ARG A 19 5.31 -2.10 -18.73
N ALA A 20 5.77 -2.95 -19.65
CA ALA A 20 4.94 -3.94 -20.30
C ALA A 20 4.39 -4.97 -19.29
N GLN A 21 5.21 -5.40 -18.33
CA GLN A 21 4.74 -6.28 -17.25
C GLN A 21 3.66 -5.60 -16.41
N TYR A 22 3.81 -4.33 -16.03
CA TYR A 22 2.77 -3.62 -15.28
C TYR A 22 1.45 -3.58 -16.06
N ARG A 23 1.49 -3.22 -17.34
CA ARG A 23 0.30 -3.19 -18.20
C ARG A 23 -0.35 -4.57 -18.34
N GLU A 24 0.45 -5.62 -18.49
CA GLU A 24 -0.04 -6.98 -18.72
C GLU A 24 -0.54 -7.66 -17.45
N LYS A 25 0.23 -7.58 -16.36
CA LYS A 25 -0.05 -8.32 -15.12
C LYS A 25 -0.73 -7.48 -14.04
N GLY A 26 -0.63 -6.15 -14.12
CA GLY A 26 -1.17 -5.20 -13.13
C GLY A 26 -0.28 -4.98 -11.92
N TRP A 27 0.91 -5.58 -11.91
CA TRP A 27 1.89 -5.41 -10.85
C TRP A 27 3.32 -5.59 -11.37
N ILE A 28 4.29 -4.97 -10.70
CA ILE A 28 5.72 -5.09 -10.99
C ILE A 28 6.58 -5.11 -9.74
N VAL A 29 7.79 -5.66 -9.90
CA VAL A 29 8.92 -5.47 -9.00
C VAL A 29 10.03 -4.88 -9.86
N PRO A 30 10.33 -3.58 -9.74
CA PRO A 30 11.43 -2.98 -10.48
C PRO A 30 12.78 -3.62 -10.13
N ARG A 31 13.75 -3.50 -11.04
CA ARG A 31 15.11 -4.04 -10.85
C ARG A 31 15.94 -3.29 -9.81
N TRP A 32 15.55 -2.07 -9.48
CA TRP A 32 16.21 -1.30 -8.42
C TRP A 32 15.73 -1.76 -7.05
N GLU A 33 16.58 -1.56 -6.04
CA GLU A 33 16.30 -1.93 -4.66
C GLU A 33 16.61 -0.74 -3.75
N LEU A 34 15.88 -0.65 -2.63
CA LEU A 34 16.21 0.27 -1.56
C LEU A 34 17.53 -0.16 -0.90
N PRO A 35 18.38 0.80 -0.47
CA PRO A 35 19.62 0.51 0.23
C PRO A 35 19.41 -0.33 1.50
N ALA A 36 20.34 -1.25 1.78
CA ALA A 36 20.24 -2.16 2.93
C ALA A 36 20.24 -1.43 4.29
N ASP A 37 20.95 -0.29 4.39
CA ASP A 37 20.97 0.59 5.56
C ASP A 37 19.62 1.28 5.78
N LEU A 38 18.93 1.70 4.70
CA LEU A 38 17.55 2.22 4.78
C LEU A 38 16.58 1.15 5.28
N ILE A 39 16.68 -0.09 4.78
CA ILE A 39 15.87 -1.20 5.30
C ILE A 39 16.19 -1.50 6.76
N ALA A 40 17.46 -1.47 7.16
CA ALA A 40 17.85 -1.60 8.56
C ALA A 40 17.27 -0.47 9.43
N GLU A 41 17.16 0.74 8.91
CA GLU A 41 16.49 1.85 9.58
C GLU A 41 14.98 1.63 9.71
N MET A 42 14.30 1.21 8.65
CA MET A 42 12.88 0.87 8.68
C MET A 42 12.58 -0.23 9.70
N ARG A 43 13.45 -1.24 9.82
CA ARG A 43 13.35 -2.30 10.85
C ARG A 43 13.46 -1.75 12.26
N ARG A 44 14.42 -0.84 12.52
CA ARG A 44 14.57 -0.19 13.84
C ARG A 44 13.34 0.65 14.17
N GLU A 45 12.90 1.49 13.22
CA GLU A 45 11.71 2.32 13.40
C GLU A 45 10.44 1.48 13.61
N TYR A 46 10.32 0.33 12.93
CA TYR A 46 9.24 -0.60 13.15
C TYR A 46 9.24 -1.17 14.57
N ALA A 47 10.40 -1.61 15.07
CA ALA A 47 10.54 -2.09 16.44
C ALA A 47 10.22 -0.99 17.47
N ASP A 48 10.71 0.23 17.26
CA ASP A 48 10.45 1.38 18.13
C ASP A 48 8.97 1.80 18.10
N LEU A 49 8.32 1.70 16.94
CA LEU A 49 6.89 1.94 16.79
C LEU A 49 6.09 0.91 17.61
N LEU A 50 6.41 -0.38 17.50
CA LEU A 50 5.75 -1.43 18.29
C LEU A 50 5.96 -1.23 19.79
N ALA A 51 7.18 -0.86 20.21
CA ALA A 51 7.49 -0.60 21.61
C ALA A 51 6.67 0.58 22.17
N ARG A 52 6.52 1.67 21.41
CA ARG A 52 5.69 2.82 21.79
C ARG A 52 4.19 2.55 21.76
N ASN A 53 3.76 1.52 21.03
CA ASN A 53 2.35 1.18 20.79
C ASN A 53 2.03 -0.26 21.21
N SER A 54 2.57 -0.71 22.33
CA SER A 54 2.46 -2.10 22.83
C SER A 54 1.04 -2.61 23.10
N HIS A 55 0.03 -1.73 22.97
CA HIS A 55 -1.39 -2.04 23.11
C HIS A 55 -2.06 -2.41 21.78
N VAL A 56 -1.34 -2.27 20.66
CA VAL A 56 -1.85 -2.53 19.31
C VAL A 56 -1.21 -3.81 18.75
N GLU A 57 -2.04 -4.69 18.22
CA GLU A 57 -1.57 -5.87 17.49
C GLU A 57 -0.87 -5.45 16.19
N SER A 58 0.25 -6.11 15.87
CA SER A 58 1.08 -5.72 14.72
C SER A 58 0.53 -6.16 13.36
N ASP A 59 -0.61 -6.86 13.31
CA ASP A 59 -1.26 -7.31 12.08
C ASP A 59 -1.48 -6.15 11.09
N ILE A 60 -2.06 -5.05 11.57
CA ILE A 60 -2.31 -3.83 10.80
C ILE A 60 -2.05 -2.61 11.69
N ILE A 61 -1.13 -1.76 11.26
CA ILE A 61 -0.90 -0.44 11.84
C ILE A 61 -1.10 0.63 10.78
N LEU A 62 -2.22 1.34 10.86
CA LEU A 62 -2.62 2.38 9.91
C LEU A 62 -1.93 3.71 10.21
N ALA A 63 -1.52 4.40 9.15
CA ALA A 63 -0.93 5.74 9.20
C ALA A 63 0.23 5.89 10.19
N PRO A 64 1.26 5.01 10.17
CA PRO A 64 2.39 5.07 11.10
C PRO A 64 3.22 6.36 11.00
N HIS A 65 2.98 7.17 9.96
CA HIS A 65 3.55 8.50 9.78
C HIS A 65 2.92 9.59 10.65
N GLN A 66 1.70 9.39 11.16
CA GLN A 66 1.01 10.38 11.98
C GLN A 66 1.50 10.35 13.43
N THR A 67 2.04 11.47 13.91
CA THR A 67 2.58 11.59 15.29
C THR A 67 1.50 11.87 16.34
N ASN A 68 0.34 12.38 15.93
CA ASN A 68 -0.76 12.81 16.80
C ASN A 68 -1.86 11.75 16.99
N GLY A 69 -1.53 10.45 17.00
CA GLY A 69 -2.51 9.39 17.26
C GLY A 69 -3.23 8.89 16.02
N GLY A 70 -3.60 9.75 15.07
CA GLY A 70 -4.40 9.35 13.91
C GLY A 70 -5.70 8.63 14.32
N SER A 71 -6.29 7.87 13.39
CA SER A 71 -7.56 7.15 13.65
C SER A 71 -7.43 5.95 14.59
N MET A 72 -6.22 5.43 14.80
CA MET A 72 -5.97 4.30 15.70
C MET A 72 -5.36 4.69 17.06
N GLY A 73 -5.14 5.98 17.31
CA GLY A 73 -4.45 6.45 18.53
C GLY A 73 -2.96 6.06 18.60
N ILE A 74 -2.33 5.71 17.48
CA ILE A 74 -0.93 5.30 17.44
C ILE A 74 0.03 6.49 17.54
N LYS A 75 1.09 6.33 18.32
CA LYS A 75 2.21 7.26 18.38
C LYS A 75 3.17 6.95 17.22
N GLY A 76 2.89 7.54 16.06
CA GLY A 76 3.69 7.37 14.84
C GLY A 76 5.01 8.16 14.82
N SER A 77 5.58 8.31 13.63
CA SER A 77 6.86 8.97 13.37
C SER A 77 6.92 9.52 11.95
N GLU A 78 7.35 10.77 11.78
CA GLU A 78 7.49 11.41 10.47
C GLU A 78 8.44 10.65 9.52
N LYS A 79 9.35 9.82 10.06
CA LYS A 79 10.20 8.93 9.27
C LYS A 79 9.44 8.05 8.29
N TRP A 80 8.23 7.59 8.64
CA TRP A 80 7.43 6.80 7.71
C TRP A 80 6.97 7.61 6.49
N LEU A 81 6.79 8.93 6.63
CA LEU A 81 6.53 9.81 5.50
C LEU A 81 7.80 10.00 4.66
N GLU A 82 8.97 10.15 5.29
CA GLU A 82 10.27 10.21 4.60
C GLU A 82 10.52 8.93 3.78
N PHE A 83 10.31 7.75 4.37
CA PHE A 83 10.40 6.47 3.67
C PHE A 83 9.40 6.38 2.51
N ALA A 84 8.18 6.84 2.71
CA ALA A 84 7.14 6.79 1.69
C ALA A 84 7.38 7.74 0.50
N THR A 85 8.17 8.78 0.72
CA THR A 85 8.51 9.81 -0.27
C THR A 85 9.92 9.64 -0.84
N HIS A 86 10.53 8.48 -0.64
CA HIS A 86 11.84 8.18 -1.20
C HIS A 86 11.87 8.40 -2.73
N PRO A 87 12.88 9.09 -3.29
CA PRO A 87 12.87 9.53 -4.69
C PRO A 87 12.58 8.41 -5.69
N LYS A 88 13.17 7.22 -5.50
CA LYS A 88 12.97 6.06 -6.39
C LYS A 88 11.52 5.56 -6.42
N ILE A 89 10.78 5.70 -5.32
CA ILE A 89 9.36 5.36 -5.24
C ILE A 89 8.54 6.39 -6.01
N VAL A 90 8.80 7.67 -5.77
CA VAL A 90 8.07 8.78 -6.43
C VAL A 90 8.33 8.78 -7.94
N GLU A 91 9.58 8.63 -8.36
CA GLU A 91 9.97 8.51 -9.78
C GLU A 91 9.25 7.32 -10.46
N THR A 92 9.22 6.16 -9.80
CA THR A 92 8.52 4.97 -10.33
C THR A 92 7.01 5.19 -10.39
N ALA A 93 6.41 5.83 -9.38
CA ALA A 93 5.00 6.18 -9.40
C ALA A 93 4.66 7.16 -10.54
N GLN A 94 5.51 8.17 -10.77
CA GLN A 94 5.34 9.12 -11.88
C GLN A 94 5.29 8.42 -13.24
N GLU A 95 6.16 7.42 -13.45
CA GLU A 95 6.16 6.63 -14.69
C GLU A 95 4.92 5.75 -14.85
N LEU A 96 4.29 5.31 -13.76
CA LEU A 96 3.15 4.40 -13.80
C LEU A 96 1.80 5.11 -13.84
N ILE A 97 1.65 6.22 -13.11
CA ILE A 97 0.36 6.90 -12.88
C ILE A 97 0.40 8.43 -13.10
N GLY A 98 1.49 8.97 -13.67
CA GLY A 98 1.60 10.37 -14.09
C GLY A 98 2.34 11.30 -13.11
N ASP A 99 2.70 12.50 -13.56
CA ASP A 99 3.63 13.40 -12.84
C ASP A 99 3.09 13.99 -11.52
N ASP A 100 1.76 14.15 -11.41
CA ASP A 100 1.11 14.79 -10.28
C ASP A 100 0.65 13.70 -9.28
N ILE A 101 1.33 13.57 -8.12
CA ILE A 101 1.15 12.44 -7.19
C ILE A 101 0.71 12.91 -5.81
N ILE A 102 -0.36 12.30 -5.30
CA ILE A 102 -0.81 12.43 -3.91
C ILE A 102 -0.55 11.13 -3.16
N LEU A 103 0.16 11.22 -2.04
CA LEU A 103 0.17 10.18 -1.02
C LEU A 103 -1.04 10.38 -0.13
N TRP A 104 -1.91 9.37 -0.10
CA TRP A 104 -3.16 9.44 0.67
C TRP A 104 -3.17 8.44 1.82
N GLY A 105 -2.26 7.47 1.88
CA GLY A 105 -2.22 6.55 3.00
C GLY A 105 -0.93 5.77 3.13
N THR A 106 -0.62 5.36 4.35
CA THR A 106 0.40 4.34 4.61
C THR A 106 -0.09 3.36 5.66
N THR A 107 0.43 2.14 5.61
CA THR A 107 0.08 1.05 6.52
C THR A 107 1.30 0.18 6.77
N LEU A 108 1.52 -0.24 8.00
CA LEU A 108 2.41 -1.35 8.33
C LEU A 108 1.59 -2.62 8.50
N PHE A 109 2.06 -3.70 7.88
CA PHE A 109 1.37 -4.98 7.85
C PHE A 109 2.31 -6.07 8.35
N GLY A 110 2.18 -6.47 9.63
CA GLY A 110 3.24 -7.18 10.35
C GLY A 110 3.38 -8.67 10.08
N LYS A 111 2.27 -9.37 9.78
CA LYS A 111 2.17 -10.85 9.78
C LYS A 111 3.09 -11.53 10.81
N PRO A 112 2.70 -11.50 12.10
CA PRO A 112 3.48 -12.07 13.19
C PRO A 112 3.91 -13.53 12.97
N ALA A 113 5.03 -13.91 13.59
CA ALA A 113 5.49 -15.30 13.62
C ALA A 113 4.38 -16.24 14.11
N ARG A 114 4.14 -17.33 13.38
CA ARG A 114 3.12 -18.39 13.60
C ARG A 114 1.65 -17.94 13.60
N LYS A 115 1.38 -16.67 13.89
CA LYS A 115 0.05 -16.10 14.14
C LYS A 115 -0.42 -15.18 13.02
N GLY A 116 0.42 -14.87 12.03
CA GLY A 116 0.05 -13.98 10.93
C GLY A 116 -1.18 -14.48 10.19
N LYS A 117 -2.24 -13.68 10.24
CA LYS A 117 -3.58 -13.97 9.70
C LYS A 117 -3.60 -14.05 8.19
N GLU A 118 -4.62 -14.67 7.60
CA GLU A 118 -4.87 -14.62 6.17
C GLU A 118 -5.29 -13.20 5.74
N THR A 119 -4.88 -12.80 4.54
CA THR A 119 -5.54 -11.70 3.83
C THR A 119 -6.31 -12.33 2.67
N PRO A 120 -7.64 -12.43 2.76
CA PRO A 120 -8.44 -13.01 1.69
C PRO A 120 -8.23 -12.31 0.34
N TRP A 121 -8.62 -12.99 -0.74
CA TRP A 121 -8.68 -12.38 -2.06
C TRP A 121 -9.59 -11.17 -2.06
N HIS A 122 -9.10 -10.02 -2.53
CA HIS A 122 -9.83 -8.77 -2.55
C HIS A 122 -9.32 -7.87 -3.68
N GLN A 123 -10.08 -6.81 -3.95
CA GLN A 123 -9.63 -5.65 -4.73
C GLN A 123 -9.61 -4.46 -3.79
N ASP A 124 -8.51 -3.73 -3.79
CA ASP A 124 -8.30 -2.58 -2.91
C ASP A 124 -9.34 -1.47 -3.17
N GLY A 125 -9.72 -1.29 -4.44
CA GLY A 125 -10.64 -0.24 -4.85
C GLY A 125 -12.05 -0.33 -4.25
N GLU A 126 -12.46 -1.51 -3.78
CA GLU A 126 -13.73 -1.70 -3.07
C GLU A 126 -13.79 -0.90 -1.75
N TYR A 127 -12.64 -0.58 -1.17
CA TYR A 127 -12.55 0.12 0.10
C TYR A 127 -12.42 1.64 -0.04
N TYR A 128 -12.15 2.19 -1.24
CA TYR A 128 -11.59 3.53 -1.37
C TYR A 128 -12.58 4.60 -1.80
N PRO A 129 -12.64 5.74 -1.10
CA PRO A 129 -13.50 6.86 -1.45
C PRO A 129 -12.84 7.79 -2.50
N ILE A 130 -12.24 7.22 -3.55
CA ILE A 130 -11.45 7.96 -4.54
C ILE A 130 -12.11 7.85 -5.92
N ARG A 131 -12.29 8.99 -6.61
CA ARG A 131 -12.88 9.03 -7.97
C ARG A 131 -12.14 10.03 -8.89
N PRO A 132 -11.85 9.69 -10.17
CA PRO A 132 -11.87 8.34 -10.74
C PRO A 132 -11.03 7.37 -9.92
N LEU A 133 -11.39 6.08 -9.96
CA LEU A 133 -10.74 5.07 -9.13
C LEU A 133 -9.41 4.66 -9.77
N GLU A 134 -8.37 5.43 -9.44
CA GLU A 134 -7.00 5.16 -9.87
C GLU A 134 -6.10 5.35 -8.66
N THR A 135 -5.47 4.27 -8.22
CA THR A 135 -4.47 4.31 -7.16
C THR A 135 -3.36 3.33 -7.46
N LEU A 136 -2.19 3.59 -6.89
CA LEU A 136 -1.03 2.72 -6.97
C LEU A 136 -0.63 2.34 -5.55
N THR A 137 -0.65 1.04 -5.27
CA THR A 137 -0.15 0.52 -3.99
C THR A 137 1.31 0.13 -4.16
N VAL A 138 2.17 0.71 -3.32
CA VAL A 138 3.57 0.34 -3.17
C VAL A 138 3.70 -0.55 -1.95
N TRP A 139 4.40 -1.67 -2.07
CA TRP A 139 4.57 -2.63 -0.98
C TRP A 139 6.04 -2.98 -0.84
N ILE A 140 6.57 -2.73 0.36
CA ILE A 140 7.99 -2.87 0.72
C ILE A 140 8.11 -3.90 1.85
N PRO A 141 8.65 -5.09 1.61
CA PRO A 141 9.00 -6.03 2.67
C PRO A 141 10.17 -5.49 3.50
N LEU A 142 10.02 -5.56 4.82
CA LEU A 142 11.14 -5.32 5.75
C LEU A 142 11.94 -6.60 5.98
N GLU A 143 11.41 -7.76 5.61
CA GLU A 143 12.08 -9.07 5.67
C GLU A 143 11.84 -9.84 4.36
N ASP A 144 12.75 -10.75 4.00
CA ASP A 144 12.61 -11.56 2.80
C ASP A 144 11.25 -12.27 2.74
N VAL A 145 10.59 -12.18 1.60
CA VAL A 145 9.33 -12.86 1.32
C VAL A 145 9.64 -14.19 0.66
N THR A 146 9.25 -15.27 1.34
CA THR A 146 9.53 -16.65 0.93
C THR A 146 8.22 -17.38 0.66
N PRO A 147 8.23 -18.51 -0.07
CA PRO A 147 7.03 -19.31 -0.26
C PRO A 147 6.36 -19.75 1.06
N GLU A 148 7.14 -19.88 2.13
CA GLU A 148 6.69 -20.43 3.41
C GLU A 148 6.11 -19.36 4.36
N ASN A 149 6.50 -18.08 4.22
CA ASN A 149 6.10 -17.02 5.17
C ASN A 149 4.85 -16.21 4.75
N GLY A 150 4.00 -16.85 3.95
CA GLY A 150 2.71 -16.30 3.52
C GLY A 150 2.88 -15.13 2.56
N PRO A 151 3.45 -15.35 1.36
CA PRO A 151 3.65 -14.29 0.38
C PRO A 151 2.30 -13.71 -0.07
N MET A 152 2.32 -12.45 -0.49
CA MET A 152 1.23 -11.90 -1.28
C MET A 152 1.15 -12.65 -2.61
N ARG A 153 -0.07 -12.85 -3.09
CA ARG A 153 -0.37 -13.52 -4.36
C ARG A 153 -1.28 -12.62 -5.16
N PHE A 154 -1.08 -12.62 -6.47
CA PHE A 154 -1.86 -11.85 -7.43
C PHE A 154 -2.55 -12.78 -8.42
N ILE A 155 -3.71 -12.38 -8.93
CA ILE A 155 -4.32 -12.95 -10.12
C ILE A 155 -3.92 -12.07 -11.32
N PRO A 156 -2.90 -12.46 -12.12
CA PRO A 156 -2.35 -11.59 -13.16
C PRO A 156 -3.41 -11.16 -14.18
N GLY A 157 -3.45 -9.88 -14.53
CA GLY A 157 -4.37 -9.35 -15.53
C GLY A 157 -5.80 -9.12 -15.04
N SER A 158 -6.11 -9.42 -13.77
CA SER A 158 -7.44 -9.18 -13.18
C SER A 158 -7.84 -7.69 -13.18
N HIS A 159 -6.86 -6.78 -13.20
CA HIS A 159 -7.07 -5.34 -13.27
C HIS A 159 -7.59 -4.87 -14.64
N LYS A 160 -7.36 -5.61 -15.73
CA LYS A 160 -7.55 -5.13 -17.12
C LYS A 160 -8.96 -4.70 -17.47
N LYS A 161 -9.99 -5.19 -16.76
CA LYS A 161 -11.37 -4.77 -17.00
C LYS A 161 -11.69 -3.40 -16.41
N HIS A 162 -10.85 -2.90 -15.49
CA HIS A 162 -11.08 -1.65 -14.76
C HIS A 162 -12.42 -1.67 -14.01
N GLU A 163 -12.79 -2.84 -13.50
CA GLU A 163 -14.06 -3.13 -12.83
C GLU A 163 -13.78 -3.65 -11.43
N LEU A 164 -14.63 -3.24 -10.48
CA LEU A 164 -14.74 -3.88 -9.19
C LEU A 164 -15.70 -5.05 -9.33
N TYR A 165 -15.22 -6.24 -9.01
CA TYR A 165 -16.02 -7.44 -8.91
C TYR A 165 -16.84 -7.44 -7.63
N SER A 166 -17.78 -8.37 -7.50
CA SER A 166 -18.57 -8.48 -6.28
C SER A 166 -17.71 -8.99 -5.12
N HIS A 167 -17.90 -8.38 -3.96
CA HIS A 167 -17.30 -8.80 -2.69
C HIS A 167 -18.38 -9.18 -1.69
N SER A 168 -18.18 -10.31 -1.03
CA SER A 168 -19.01 -10.77 0.07
C SER A 168 -18.34 -10.51 1.40
N TRP A 169 -19.14 -10.16 2.41
CA TRP A 169 -18.66 -10.07 3.78
C TRP A 169 -18.47 -11.46 4.38
N VAL A 170 -17.26 -11.75 4.85
CA VAL A 170 -16.89 -12.99 5.52
C VAL A 170 -16.38 -12.68 6.92
N GLU A 171 -17.12 -13.13 7.93
CA GLU A 171 -16.70 -13.03 9.33
C GLU A 171 -15.54 -14.00 9.62
N GLY A 172 -14.54 -13.56 10.39
CA GLY A 172 -13.46 -14.43 10.82
C GLY A 172 -12.33 -13.72 11.57
N GLY A 173 -12.04 -14.14 12.80
CA GLY A 173 -10.95 -13.58 13.61
C GLY A 173 -9.54 -13.92 13.07
N ASP A 174 -9.44 -14.85 12.12
CA ASP A 174 -8.22 -15.32 11.47
C ASP A 174 -7.86 -14.56 10.18
N LYS A 175 -8.65 -13.53 9.83
CA LYS A 175 -8.48 -12.70 8.63
C LYS A 175 -8.12 -11.26 9.01
N THR A 176 -7.42 -10.59 8.10
CA THR A 176 -7.06 -9.18 8.26
C THR A 176 -8.10 -8.21 7.69
N ILE A 177 -8.99 -8.71 6.82
CA ILE A 177 -10.07 -7.97 6.17
C ILE A 177 -11.29 -8.90 5.98
N ASN A 178 -12.48 -8.31 5.88
CA ASN A 178 -13.73 -9.06 5.83
C ASN A 178 -14.48 -8.97 4.49
N LEU A 179 -14.17 -8.00 3.61
CA LEU A 179 -14.72 -8.00 2.25
C LEU A 179 -13.83 -8.87 1.37
N VAL A 180 -14.39 -9.95 0.85
CA VAL A 180 -13.67 -10.96 0.07
C VAL A 180 -14.25 -10.98 -1.33
N CYS A 181 -13.40 -10.92 -2.34
CA CYS A 181 -13.81 -11.05 -3.73
C CYS A 181 -14.48 -12.43 -3.93
N ASP A 182 -15.63 -12.46 -4.60
CA ASP A 182 -16.34 -13.71 -4.82
C ASP A 182 -15.53 -14.66 -5.72
N THR A 183 -15.56 -15.95 -5.39
CA THR A 183 -14.67 -16.97 -5.98
C THR A 183 -14.88 -17.20 -7.47
N GLU A 184 -16.00 -16.78 -8.03
CA GLU A 184 -16.27 -16.86 -9.48
C GLU A 184 -15.42 -15.91 -10.33
N HIS A 185 -14.79 -14.90 -9.71
CA HIS A 185 -14.02 -13.87 -10.42
C HIS A 185 -12.53 -14.20 -10.55
N TYR A 186 -12.05 -15.31 -9.96
CA TYR A 186 -10.65 -15.72 -10.05
C TYR A 186 -10.46 -17.23 -10.00
N ASP A 187 -9.35 -17.69 -10.57
CA ASP A 187 -8.85 -19.04 -10.41
C ASP A 187 -7.53 -19.00 -9.63
N GLU A 188 -7.53 -19.54 -8.42
CA GLU A 188 -6.33 -19.62 -7.58
C GLU A 188 -5.17 -20.37 -8.23
N ALA A 189 -5.45 -21.30 -9.15
CA ALA A 189 -4.41 -22.04 -9.87
C ALA A 189 -3.58 -21.14 -10.80
N THR A 190 -4.12 -19.99 -11.19
CA THR A 190 -3.44 -18.98 -12.01
C THR A 190 -2.62 -17.98 -11.19
N ALA A 191 -2.70 -18.06 -9.86
CA ALA A 191 -2.13 -17.04 -9.01
C ALA A 191 -0.60 -17.08 -8.98
N GLU A 192 0.02 -15.90 -9.04
CA GLU A 192 1.47 -15.74 -8.92
C GLU A 192 1.82 -15.24 -7.52
N SER A 193 2.78 -15.90 -6.87
CA SER A 193 3.29 -15.46 -5.55
C SER A 193 4.38 -14.41 -5.70
N LEU A 194 4.26 -13.32 -4.95
CA LEU A 194 5.28 -12.28 -4.85
C LEU A 194 6.40 -12.76 -3.92
N ILE A 195 7.46 -13.32 -4.51
CA ILE A 195 8.67 -13.75 -3.81
C ILE A 195 9.78 -12.74 -4.09
N ILE A 196 10.11 -11.94 -3.08
CA ILE A 196 11.08 -10.84 -3.19
C ILE A 196 11.86 -10.67 -1.89
N ARG A 197 13.07 -10.13 -1.99
CA ARG A 197 13.97 -9.87 -0.85
C ARG A 197 13.65 -8.55 -0.17
N ALA A 198 14.05 -8.41 1.09
CA ALA A 198 14.04 -7.13 1.78
C ALA A 198 14.83 -6.08 0.97
N GLY A 199 14.24 -4.91 0.75
CA GLY A 199 14.80 -3.87 -0.13
C GLY A 199 14.21 -3.84 -1.53
N GLN A 200 13.70 -4.96 -2.05
CA GLN A 200 12.91 -4.94 -3.28
C GLN A 200 11.55 -4.29 -3.01
N VAL A 201 10.95 -3.67 -4.03
CA VAL A 201 9.68 -2.97 -3.90
C VAL A 201 8.72 -3.49 -4.96
N SER A 202 7.47 -3.74 -4.58
CA SER A 202 6.42 -4.07 -5.56
C SER A 202 5.41 -2.94 -5.68
N PHE A 203 4.86 -2.80 -6.87
CA PHE A 203 3.82 -1.83 -7.21
C PHE A 203 2.65 -2.58 -7.83
N HIS A 204 1.42 -2.29 -7.45
CA HIS A 204 0.25 -2.90 -8.07
C HIS A 204 -0.93 -1.95 -8.19
N ASP A 205 -1.73 -2.23 -9.20
CA ASP A 205 -2.94 -1.50 -9.57
C ASP A 205 -4.09 -1.74 -8.59
N VAL A 206 -4.93 -0.72 -8.41
CA VAL A 206 -6.10 -0.73 -7.52
C VAL A 206 -7.12 -1.84 -7.81
N TYR A 207 -7.22 -2.28 -9.07
CA TYR A 207 -8.14 -3.31 -9.51
C TYR A 207 -7.56 -4.73 -9.42
N MET A 208 -6.32 -4.89 -8.95
CA MET A 208 -5.72 -6.23 -8.83
C MET A 208 -6.42 -7.06 -7.77
N ILE A 209 -6.93 -8.24 -8.19
CA ILE A 209 -7.32 -9.28 -7.24
C ILE A 209 -6.04 -9.84 -6.62
N HIS A 210 -5.91 -9.67 -5.31
CA HIS A 210 -4.75 -10.13 -4.57
C HIS A 210 -5.12 -10.57 -3.15
N GLY A 211 -4.25 -11.35 -2.54
CA GLY A 211 -4.44 -11.89 -1.19
C GLY A 211 -3.13 -12.46 -0.65
N SER A 212 -3.11 -12.96 0.58
CA SER A 212 -1.92 -13.60 1.14
C SER A 212 -2.28 -14.69 2.14
N LYS A 213 -1.59 -15.83 2.06
CA LYS A 213 -1.75 -16.94 3.00
C LYS A 213 -1.27 -16.56 4.40
N PRO A 214 -1.73 -17.25 5.47
CA PRO A 214 -1.20 -17.06 6.81
C PRO A 214 0.33 -17.19 6.89
N ASN A 215 0.97 -16.45 7.79
CA ASN A 215 2.38 -16.68 8.11
C ASN A 215 2.47 -17.77 9.18
N ARG A 216 3.04 -18.92 8.81
CA ARG A 216 3.22 -20.07 9.70
C ARG A 216 4.68 -20.29 10.10
N THR A 217 5.59 -19.39 9.74
CA THR A 217 7.02 -19.50 10.09
C THR A 217 7.32 -18.92 11.47
N ASP A 218 8.53 -19.17 11.99
CA ASP A 218 9.00 -18.63 13.28
C ASP A 218 9.40 -17.16 13.24
N HIS A 219 9.36 -16.54 12.06
CA HIS A 219 9.79 -15.15 11.87
C HIS A 219 8.60 -14.28 11.43
N PRO A 220 8.49 -13.04 11.92
CA PRO A 220 7.51 -12.10 11.42
C PRO A 220 7.86 -11.69 9.99
N ARG A 221 6.86 -11.22 9.23
CA ARG A 221 7.06 -10.73 7.85
C ARG A 221 6.42 -9.34 7.70
N PRO A 222 6.99 -8.32 8.35
CA PRO A 222 6.46 -6.97 8.27
C PRO A 222 6.66 -6.38 6.88
N ALA A 223 5.69 -5.61 6.44
CA ALA A 223 5.78 -4.84 5.22
C ALA A 223 5.20 -3.44 5.40
N PHE A 224 5.81 -2.48 4.73
CA PHE A 224 5.33 -1.12 4.65
C PHE A 224 4.59 -0.91 3.33
N ILE A 225 3.36 -0.42 3.44
CA ILE A 225 2.45 -0.20 2.33
C ILE A 225 2.24 1.30 2.19
N ILE A 226 2.41 1.81 0.98
CA ILE A 226 2.18 3.21 0.62
C ILE A 226 1.09 3.24 -0.43
N ARG A 227 0.13 4.15 -0.27
CA ARG A 227 -1.00 4.31 -1.17
C ARG A 227 -0.90 5.67 -1.84
N LEU A 228 -0.76 5.63 -3.16
CA LEU A 228 -0.61 6.80 -4.01
C LEU A 228 -1.81 6.90 -4.94
N MET A 229 -2.12 8.10 -5.39
CA MET A 229 -3.10 8.35 -6.44
C MET A 229 -2.62 9.50 -7.34
N PRO A 230 -3.02 9.52 -8.63
CA PRO A 230 -2.87 10.71 -9.45
C PRO A 230 -3.58 11.90 -8.81
N ALA A 231 -3.02 13.11 -8.95
CA ALA A 231 -3.67 14.32 -8.43
C ALA A 231 -4.87 14.78 -9.29
N THR A 232 -5.17 14.06 -10.38
CA THR A 232 -6.44 14.13 -11.12
C THR A 232 -7.56 13.35 -10.44
N CYS A 233 -7.25 12.52 -9.44
CA CYS A 233 -8.22 11.86 -8.60
C CYS A 233 -8.64 12.74 -7.42
N PHE A 234 -9.93 12.72 -7.10
CA PHE A 234 -10.50 13.34 -5.92
C PHE A 234 -10.65 12.31 -4.81
N TYR A 235 -10.11 12.60 -3.63
CA TYR A 235 -10.36 11.86 -2.41
C TYR A 235 -11.55 12.48 -1.68
N ASP A 236 -12.66 11.75 -1.59
CA ASP A 236 -13.89 12.20 -0.95
C ASP A 236 -13.92 11.83 0.54
N HIS A 237 -13.53 12.78 1.41
CA HIS A 237 -13.59 12.57 2.86
C HIS A 237 -15.01 12.33 3.37
N ALA A 238 -16.05 12.87 2.75
CA ALA A 238 -17.43 12.65 3.21
C ALA A 238 -17.86 11.21 2.93
N LEU A 239 -17.59 10.70 1.72
CA LEU A 239 -17.77 9.30 1.39
C LEU A 239 -16.88 8.41 2.27
N GLY A 240 -15.63 8.83 2.52
CA GLY A 240 -14.71 8.15 3.42
C GLY A 240 -15.27 8.03 4.85
N ALA A 241 -15.92 9.07 5.37
CA ALA A 241 -16.57 9.04 6.67
C ALA A 241 -17.74 8.04 6.70
N GLU A 242 -18.51 7.95 5.61
CA GLU A 242 -19.60 6.99 5.47
C GLU A 242 -19.09 5.54 5.40
N THR A 243 -18.15 5.25 4.51
CA THR A 243 -17.50 3.94 4.39
C THR A 243 -16.82 3.54 5.70
N GLY A 244 -16.22 4.51 6.39
CA GLY A 244 -15.57 4.35 7.68
C GLY A 244 -16.52 3.92 8.82
N LYS A 245 -17.84 4.11 8.71
CA LYS A 245 -18.77 3.66 9.78
C LYS A 245 -18.69 2.15 10.04
N LYS A 246 -18.39 1.35 9.01
CA LYS A 246 -18.18 -0.11 9.16
C LYS A 246 -16.78 -0.47 9.65
N HIS A 247 -15.80 0.41 9.43
CA HIS A 247 -14.39 0.21 9.77
C HIS A 247 -13.74 1.50 10.30
N PRO A 248 -14.13 1.99 11.49
CA PRO A 248 -13.77 3.33 11.95
C PRO A 248 -12.25 3.52 12.11
N ALA A 249 -11.52 2.45 12.42
CA ALA A 249 -10.06 2.46 12.50
C ALA A 249 -9.39 2.93 11.20
N GLN A 250 -10.02 2.76 10.02
CA GLN A 250 -9.48 3.22 8.75
C GLN A 250 -9.38 4.74 8.64
N GLY A 251 -10.19 5.50 9.40
CA GLY A 251 -10.08 6.95 9.44
C GLY A 251 -10.26 7.66 8.11
N TYR A 252 -10.95 7.06 7.13
CA TYR A 252 -11.03 7.60 5.78
C TYR A 252 -11.63 9.01 5.71
N GLY A 253 -12.52 9.37 6.65
CA GLY A 253 -13.11 10.71 6.70
C GLY A 253 -12.22 11.81 7.27
N ILE A 254 -11.11 11.45 7.93
CA ILE A 254 -10.17 12.40 8.56
C ILE A 254 -8.74 12.19 8.05
N ARG A 255 -8.59 11.57 6.89
CA ARG A 255 -7.29 11.13 6.38
C ARG A 255 -6.50 12.32 5.82
N PRO A 256 -5.28 12.59 6.30
CA PRO A 256 -4.44 13.62 5.69
C PRO A 256 -3.97 13.17 4.32
N LEU A 257 -3.90 14.14 3.42
CA LEU A 257 -3.36 13.99 2.07
C LEU A 257 -2.05 14.78 1.98
N TYR A 258 -1.10 14.25 1.22
CA TYR A 258 0.19 14.87 0.97
C TYR A 258 0.40 14.96 -0.53
N LEU A 259 0.47 16.17 -1.08
CA LEU A 259 0.92 16.38 -2.46
C LEU A 259 2.43 16.22 -2.50
N ILE A 260 2.91 15.08 -3.02
CA ILE A 260 4.33 14.73 -2.99
C ILE A 260 5.05 14.98 -4.32
N SER A 261 4.29 15.23 -5.39
CA SER A 261 4.81 15.65 -6.70
C SER A 261 3.78 16.44 -7.48
N GLY A 262 4.25 17.42 -8.25
CA GLY A 262 3.42 18.11 -9.24
C GLY A 262 2.40 19.08 -8.63
N GLN A 263 1.18 19.09 -9.15
CA GLN A 263 0.10 19.99 -8.75
C GLN A 263 -1.21 19.23 -8.56
N ASP A 264 -2.02 19.65 -7.59
CA ASP A 264 -3.39 19.16 -7.48
C ASP A 264 -4.25 19.61 -8.67
N ARG A 265 -5.00 18.67 -9.24
CA ARG A 265 -5.88 18.88 -10.41
C ARG A 265 -7.35 18.63 -10.11
N ALA A 266 -7.67 18.12 -8.92
CA ALA A 266 -9.02 17.69 -8.55
C ALA A 266 -9.61 18.46 -7.36
N ASN A 267 -8.94 19.51 -6.88
CA ASN A 267 -9.34 20.30 -5.71
C ASN A 267 -9.45 19.46 -4.43
N ASN A 268 -8.43 18.62 -4.19
CA ASN A 268 -8.32 17.83 -2.97
C ASN A 268 -8.15 18.72 -1.74
N ASN A 269 -8.67 18.27 -0.60
CA ASN A 269 -8.49 18.96 0.66
C ASN A 269 -7.25 18.45 1.41
N PHE A 270 -6.19 19.25 1.42
CA PHE A 270 -4.92 18.94 2.09
C PHE A 270 -4.82 19.42 3.54
N THR A 271 -5.89 19.96 4.13
CA THR A 271 -5.87 20.47 5.52
C THR A 271 -6.57 19.54 6.51
N ILE A 272 -7.43 18.64 6.04
CA ILE A 272 -8.11 17.66 6.89
C ILE A 272 -7.09 16.65 7.44
N GLY A 273 -7.14 16.38 8.75
CA GLY A 273 -6.40 15.28 9.38
C GLY A 273 -4.94 15.59 9.78
N HIS A 274 -4.47 16.81 9.55
CA HIS A 274 -3.17 17.31 10.00
C HIS A 274 -3.24 17.91 11.42
#